data_AF-A0A955A5W9-F1
#
_entry.id   AF-A0A955A5W9-F1
#
_cell.length_a   1.000
_cell.length_b   1.000
_cell.length_c   1.000
_cell.angle_alpha   90.00
_cell.angle_beta   90.00
_cell.angle_gamma   90.00
#
_symmetry.space_group_name_H-M   'P 1'
#
loop_
_entity.id
_entity.type
_entity.pdbx_description
1 polymer ?
#
loop_
_entity_poly.entity_id
_entity_poly.type
_entity_poly.pdbx_seq_one_letter_code
_entity_poly.pdbx_strand_id
1 'polypeptide(L)'
;MNASLRHSLLLIAAFTAPAGVVCGQHNGHGHHAHHGGHHQFQHYGGHHGHHAYYGAPYYYGAGYGYGNASYGYPTYGFGYGHSATYQEGVLRGAAEVIRAQGEFNLNGALAASIAQDAASKKMDNELKRAQTFFAKRSVNQQARAESLADAAARRERIAAAARPDRLGPTQYRPDLGLLNWPALLRRDEFRAVREQLASLIAVGPTALANHGGEIRELASQLREQMKPMFREVDRTEYRVAYLFLDSLQYEAQLALRGEVWPSLEAMAAK
;
A
#
# COMPACT_ATOMS: atom_id res chain seq x y z
N MET A 1 -24.67 -47.57 -34.09
CA MET A 1 -26.07 -47.94 -33.79
C MET A 1 -26.19 -48.27 -32.31
N ASN A 2 -27.35 -47.94 -31.71
CA ASN A 2 -27.74 -48.07 -30.31
C ASN A 2 -27.42 -46.87 -29.39
N ALA A 3 -28.37 -45.94 -29.45
CA ALA A 3 -28.69 -44.93 -28.47
C ALA A 3 -29.22 -45.55 -27.16
N SER A 4 -28.95 -44.89 -26.03
CA SER A 4 -29.85 -44.94 -24.88
C SER A 4 -29.76 -43.65 -24.07
N LEU A 5 -30.80 -42.85 -24.23
CA LEU A 5 -31.24 -41.74 -23.38
C LEU A 5 -31.47 -42.20 -21.92
N ARG A 6 -31.18 -41.32 -20.95
CA ARG A 6 -31.81 -41.19 -19.61
C ARG A 6 -31.34 -39.87 -19.01
N HIS A 7 -32.13 -38.81 -19.16
CA HIS A 7 -33.09 -38.30 -18.18
C HIS A 7 -32.46 -37.49 -17.02
N SER A 8 -32.49 -36.17 -17.22
CA SER A 8 -32.89 -35.09 -16.31
C SER A 8 -32.91 -35.33 -14.80
N LEU A 9 -32.17 -34.50 -14.06
CA LEU A 9 -32.62 -33.96 -12.77
C LEU A 9 -31.94 -32.60 -12.53
N LEU A 10 -32.70 -31.56 -12.83
CA LEU A 10 -32.39 -30.15 -12.62
C LEU A 10 -32.85 -29.80 -11.21
N LEU A 11 -31.92 -29.62 -10.27
CA LEU A 11 -32.23 -29.21 -8.89
C LEU A 11 -32.16 -27.68 -8.82
N ILE A 12 -33.31 -27.02 -8.95
CA ILE A 12 -33.48 -25.60 -8.69
C ILE A 12 -33.74 -25.44 -7.19
N ALA A 13 -32.71 -25.01 -6.44
CA ALA A 13 -32.89 -24.56 -5.07
C ALA A 13 -33.41 -23.13 -5.06
N ALA A 14 -34.70 -22.97 -4.77
CA ALA A 14 -35.32 -21.68 -4.49
C ALA A 14 -34.89 -21.21 -3.09
N PHE A 15 -34.12 -20.12 -3.02
CA PHE A 15 -33.79 -19.46 -1.75
C PHE A 15 -34.74 -18.28 -1.54
N THR A 16 -35.81 -18.52 -0.79
CA THR A 16 -36.70 -17.49 -0.24
C THR A 16 -36.09 -16.96 1.06
N ALA A 17 -35.69 -15.69 1.08
CA ALA A 17 -35.42 -14.95 2.31
C ALA A 17 -36.39 -13.75 2.40
N PRO A 18 -37.10 -13.57 3.52
CA PRO A 18 -38.08 -12.50 3.68
C PRO A 18 -37.43 -11.14 3.97
N ALA A 19 -38.09 -10.10 3.46
CA ALA A 19 -37.82 -8.70 3.77
C ALA A 19 -38.05 -8.42 5.26
N GLY A 20 -37.01 -7.94 5.93
CA GLY A 20 -37.06 -7.39 7.29
C GLY A 20 -36.47 -5.99 7.30
N VAL A 21 -37.30 -4.99 7.04
CA VAL A 21 -37.01 -3.58 7.28
C VAL A 21 -37.07 -3.36 8.79
N VAL A 22 -35.92 -3.19 9.43
CA VAL A 22 -35.83 -2.71 10.82
C VAL A 22 -35.32 -1.28 10.77
N CYS A 23 -36.26 -0.35 10.93
CA CYS A 23 -35.98 1.06 11.18
C CYS A 23 -35.59 1.18 12.68
N GLY A 24 -34.28 1.16 12.96
CA GLY A 24 -33.72 1.27 14.30
C GLY A 24 -33.11 2.64 14.52
N GLN A 25 -33.90 3.53 15.13
CA GLN A 25 -33.49 4.79 15.74
C GLN A 25 -32.34 4.54 16.73
N HIS A 26 -31.19 5.21 16.56
CA HIS A 26 -30.14 5.27 17.58
C HIS A 26 -29.74 6.72 17.81
N ASN A 27 -30.30 7.27 18.90
CA ASN A 27 -29.76 8.44 19.59
C ASN A 27 -28.48 7.99 20.32
N GLY A 28 -27.33 8.35 19.77
CA GLY A 28 -26.02 8.08 20.35
C GLY A 28 -25.32 9.37 20.73
N HIS A 29 -25.33 9.65 22.03
CA HIS A 29 -24.63 10.72 22.74
C HIS A 29 -23.23 11.05 22.22
N GLY A 30 -22.98 12.35 22.01
CA GLY A 30 -21.67 12.90 21.76
C GLY A 30 -20.77 12.77 22.99
N HIS A 31 -19.80 11.86 22.92
CA HIS A 31 -18.66 11.86 23.81
C HIS A 31 -17.53 12.69 23.17
N HIS A 32 -17.25 13.84 23.77
CA HIS A 32 -16.05 14.63 23.52
C HIS A 32 -14.80 13.81 23.87
N ALA A 33 -14.14 13.26 22.86
CA ALA A 33 -12.79 12.72 22.99
C ALA A 33 -11.80 13.89 23.01
N HIS A 34 -11.27 14.21 24.19
CA HIS A 34 -10.05 15.00 24.35
C HIS A 34 -8.88 14.24 23.73
N HIS A 35 -8.50 14.60 22.50
CA HIS A 35 -7.23 14.18 21.91
C HIS A 35 -6.11 15.11 22.40
N GLY A 36 -5.49 14.73 23.53
CA GLY A 36 -4.15 15.18 23.90
C GLY A 36 -3.10 14.49 23.01
N GLY A 37 -2.94 14.98 21.77
CA GLY A 37 -1.90 14.53 20.86
C GLY A 37 -0.60 15.28 21.12
N HIS A 38 0.27 14.72 21.97
CA HIS A 38 1.68 15.09 22.02
C HIS A 38 2.32 14.78 20.66
N HIS A 39 2.42 15.79 19.79
CA HIS A 39 3.25 15.73 18.61
C HIS A 39 4.72 15.82 19.04
N GLN A 40 5.32 14.66 19.26
CA GLN A 40 6.77 14.51 19.29
C GLN A 40 7.26 14.73 17.84
N PHE A 41 7.68 15.95 17.53
CA PHE A 41 8.37 16.29 16.30
C PHE A 41 9.69 15.51 16.27
N GLN A 42 9.68 14.34 15.64
CA GLN A 42 10.90 13.68 15.19
C GLN A 42 11.46 14.54 14.05
N HIS A 43 12.50 15.30 14.38
CA HIS A 43 13.38 15.95 13.43
C HIS A 43 13.98 14.89 12.50
N TYR A 44 13.39 14.73 11.31
CA TYR A 44 14.09 14.07 10.21
C TYR A 44 15.18 15.03 9.73
N GLY A 45 16.42 14.55 9.85
CA GLY A 45 17.65 15.25 9.53
C GLY A 45 17.63 15.87 8.13
N GLY A 46 18.19 17.08 8.07
CA GLY A 46 18.36 17.84 6.84
C GLY A 46 19.20 17.09 5.83
N HIS A 47 18.60 16.82 4.68
CA HIS A 47 19.32 16.69 3.43
C HIS A 47 19.24 18.03 2.71
N HIS A 48 20.36 18.77 2.75
CA HIS A 48 20.60 19.95 1.92
C HIS A 48 20.64 19.53 0.45
N GLY A 49 19.49 19.52 -0.20
CA GLY A 49 19.38 19.45 -1.66
C GLY A 49 19.69 20.82 -2.25
N HIS A 50 20.78 20.88 -3.02
CA HIS A 50 21.18 22.02 -3.83
C HIS A 50 20.00 22.55 -4.67
N HIS A 51 19.42 23.68 -4.26
CA HIS A 51 18.57 24.47 -5.14
C HIS A 51 19.46 25.10 -6.21
N ALA A 52 19.44 24.50 -7.40
CA ALA A 52 19.89 25.16 -8.61
C ALA A 52 19.02 26.42 -8.81
N TYR A 53 19.60 27.57 -8.50
CA TYR A 53 19.11 28.88 -8.89
C TYR A 53 19.06 28.95 -10.41
N TYR A 54 17.90 28.68 -11.00
CA TYR A 54 17.60 29.18 -12.34
C TYR A 54 17.08 30.61 -12.17
N GLY A 55 17.93 31.55 -12.56
CA GLY A 55 17.72 32.98 -12.44
C GLY A 55 16.47 33.44 -13.19
N ALA A 56 15.58 34.10 -12.46
CA ALA A 56 14.59 35.00 -13.04
C ALA A 56 15.33 36.27 -13.51
N PRO A 57 15.17 36.72 -14.77
CA PRO A 57 15.75 37.98 -15.22
C PRO A 57 14.98 39.15 -14.59
N TYR A 58 15.67 39.88 -13.72
CA TYR A 58 15.24 41.17 -13.21
C TYR A 58 15.22 42.18 -14.36
N TYR A 59 14.03 42.55 -14.84
CA TYR A 59 13.87 43.69 -15.73
C TYR A 59 13.85 44.97 -14.88
N TYR A 60 15.05 45.56 -14.72
CA TYR A 60 15.23 46.91 -14.20
C TYR A 60 14.83 47.91 -15.30
N GLY A 61 13.55 48.29 -15.33
CA GLY A 61 13.04 49.39 -16.14
C GLY A 61 13.00 50.67 -15.33
N ALA A 62 14.16 51.31 -15.13
CA ALA A 62 14.23 52.70 -14.70
C ALA A 62 13.81 53.59 -15.87
N GLY A 63 12.70 54.30 -15.72
CA GLY A 63 12.20 55.26 -16.71
C GLY A 63 11.54 56.44 -16.01
N TYR A 64 12.37 57.43 -15.69
CA TYR A 64 11.98 58.77 -15.27
C TYR A 64 11.04 59.40 -16.31
N GLY A 65 9.96 60.03 -15.84
CA GLY A 65 9.01 60.72 -16.71
C GLY A 65 8.11 61.67 -15.94
N TYR A 66 8.70 62.65 -15.27
CA TYR A 66 8.01 63.89 -14.91
C TYR A 66 7.60 64.57 -16.22
N GLY A 67 6.29 64.66 -16.47
CA GLY A 67 5.72 65.29 -17.66
C GLY A 67 4.42 66.01 -17.33
N ASN A 68 4.44 66.89 -16.32
CA ASN A 68 3.45 67.94 -16.18
C ASN A 68 3.75 68.99 -17.26
N ALA A 69 3.02 68.93 -18.37
CA ALA A 69 3.06 69.92 -19.44
C ALA A 69 1.75 70.70 -19.47
N SER A 70 1.66 71.68 -18.56
CA SER A 70 0.83 72.86 -18.75
C SER A 70 1.45 73.76 -19.83
N TYR A 71 0.83 73.80 -21.00
CA TYR A 71 0.86 74.88 -22.01
C TYR A 71 -0.39 74.60 -22.88
N GLY A 72 -1.47 75.37 -22.89
CA GLY A 72 -1.52 76.82 -23.02
C GLY A 72 -1.55 77.20 -24.51
N TYR A 73 -2.72 77.19 -25.15
CA TYR A 73 -3.37 78.38 -25.75
C TYR A 73 -4.67 77.99 -26.50
N PRO A 74 -5.60 78.95 -26.66
CA PRO A 74 -7.01 78.75 -26.91
C PRO A 74 -7.33 78.84 -28.40
N THR A 75 -8.30 78.07 -28.85
CA THR A 75 -8.98 78.35 -30.12
C THR A 75 -10.46 78.10 -29.95
N TYR A 76 -11.17 79.22 -29.85
CA TYR A 76 -12.58 79.38 -30.12
C TYR A 76 -13.03 78.49 -31.29
N GLY A 77 -13.73 77.42 -30.97
CA GLY A 77 -14.53 76.63 -31.90
C GLY A 77 -16.00 76.84 -31.61
N PHE A 78 -16.46 78.09 -31.70
CA PHE A 78 -17.88 78.41 -31.85
C PHE A 78 -18.33 77.86 -33.22
N GLY A 79 -18.65 76.57 -33.22
CA GLY A 79 -19.20 75.84 -34.35
C GLY A 79 -20.39 74.99 -33.92
N TYR A 80 -21.09 75.40 -32.88
CA TYR A 80 -22.41 74.88 -32.60
C TYR A 80 -23.38 75.50 -33.61
N GLY A 81 -23.62 74.78 -34.70
CA GLY A 81 -24.92 74.81 -35.36
C GLY A 81 -25.95 74.23 -34.38
N HIS A 82 -26.33 75.00 -33.36
CA HIS A 82 -27.56 74.79 -32.63
C HIS A 82 -28.65 75.45 -33.46
N SER A 83 -29.50 74.65 -34.13
CA SER A 83 -30.85 75.16 -34.32
C SER A 83 -31.48 75.11 -32.93
N ALA A 84 -31.63 76.28 -32.31
CA ALA A 84 -32.22 76.43 -30.98
C ALA A 84 -33.75 76.30 -31.06
N THR A 85 -34.25 75.27 -31.74
CA THR A 85 -35.65 74.89 -31.67
C THR A 85 -35.78 73.86 -30.55
N TYR A 86 -36.72 74.09 -29.65
CA TYR A 86 -37.08 73.16 -28.57
C TYR A 86 -37.25 71.71 -29.09
N GLN A 87 -37.75 71.57 -30.32
CA GLN A 87 -37.90 70.29 -31.02
C GLN A 87 -36.58 69.57 -31.29
N GLU A 88 -35.48 70.24 -31.65
CA GLU A 88 -34.19 69.58 -31.88
C GLU A 88 -33.59 69.01 -30.59
N GLY A 89 -33.68 69.76 -29.48
CA GLY A 89 -33.22 69.30 -28.16
C GLY A 89 -33.99 68.08 -27.65
N VAL A 90 -35.32 68.07 -27.86
CA VAL A 90 -36.18 66.93 -27.53
C VAL A 90 -35.82 65.70 -28.38
N LEU A 91 -35.59 65.88 -29.69
CA LEU A 91 -35.22 64.78 -30.59
C LEU A 91 -33.82 64.21 -30.28
N ARG A 92 -32.82 65.05 -29.96
CA ARG A 92 -31.50 64.58 -29.50
C ARG A 92 -31.60 63.86 -28.16
N GLY A 93 -32.34 64.39 -27.20
CA GLY A 93 -32.57 63.73 -25.91
C GLY A 93 -33.21 62.35 -26.08
N ALA A 94 -34.20 62.23 -26.96
CA ALA A 94 -34.83 60.96 -27.30
C ALA A 94 -33.83 59.98 -27.95
N ALA A 95 -32.97 60.44 -28.86
CA ALA A 95 -31.93 59.62 -29.48
C ALA A 95 -30.89 59.12 -28.47
N GLU A 96 -30.47 59.96 -27.51
CA GLU A 96 -29.56 59.57 -26.43
C GLU A 96 -30.16 58.50 -25.52
N VAL A 97 -31.45 58.58 -25.20
CA VAL A 97 -32.14 57.54 -24.43
C VAL A 97 -32.18 56.22 -25.18
N ILE A 98 -32.48 56.23 -26.48
CA ILE A 98 -32.47 55.02 -27.32
C ILE A 98 -31.07 54.42 -27.39
N ARG A 99 -30.03 55.25 -27.56
CA ARG A 99 -28.63 54.82 -27.56
C ARG A 99 -28.24 54.20 -26.21
N ALA A 100 -28.56 54.86 -25.11
CA ALA A 100 -28.30 54.36 -23.76
C ALA A 100 -28.99 53.02 -23.50
N GLN A 101 -30.22 52.84 -23.98
CA GLN A 101 -30.93 51.57 -23.90
C GLN A 101 -30.24 50.47 -24.72
N GLY A 102 -29.76 50.81 -25.92
CA GLY A 102 -28.98 49.89 -26.76
C GLY A 102 -27.67 49.46 -26.11
N GLU A 103 -26.91 50.42 -25.56
CA GLU A 103 -25.67 50.17 -24.83
C GLU A 103 -25.92 49.32 -23.58
N PHE A 104 -27.00 49.58 -22.83
CA PHE A 104 -27.39 48.76 -21.69
C PHE A 104 -27.67 47.31 -22.09
N ASN A 105 -28.44 47.09 -23.16
CA ASN A 105 -28.76 45.75 -23.64
C ASN A 105 -27.50 44.99 -24.09
N LEU A 106 -26.59 45.66 -24.81
CA LEU A 106 -25.32 45.08 -25.24
C LEU A 106 -24.43 44.72 -24.04
N ASN A 107 -24.25 45.65 -23.10
CA ASN A 107 -23.44 45.43 -21.91
C ASN A 107 -24.03 44.31 -21.03
N GLY A 108 -25.36 44.23 -20.93
CA GLY A 108 -26.06 43.13 -20.27
C GLY A 108 -25.79 41.78 -20.92
N ALA A 109 -25.87 41.70 -22.25
CA ALA A 109 -25.57 40.47 -23.00
C ALA A 109 -24.10 40.05 -22.86
N LEU A 110 -23.16 41.01 -22.93
CA LEU A 110 -21.74 40.74 -22.73
C LEU A 110 -21.46 40.23 -21.32
N ALA A 111 -22.04 40.85 -20.30
CA ALA A 111 -21.90 40.41 -18.91
C ALA A 111 -22.45 38.99 -18.71
N ALA A 112 -23.61 38.67 -19.30
CA ALA A 112 -24.18 37.33 -19.27
C ALA A 112 -23.25 36.28 -19.93
N SER A 113 -22.65 36.61 -21.08
CA SER A 113 -21.68 35.75 -21.77
C SER A 113 -20.44 35.50 -20.91
N ILE A 114 -19.88 36.55 -20.29
CA ILE A 114 -18.71 36.43 -19.40
C ILE A 114 -19.03 35.56 -18.19
N ALA A 115 -20.23 35.70 -17.62
CA ALA A 115 -20.68 34.87 -16.50
C ALA A 115 -20.81 33.39 -16.88
N GLN A 116 -21.33 33.09 -18.08
CA GLN A 116 -21.41 31.73 -18.61
C GLN A 116 -20.01 31.13 -18.84
N ASP A 117 -19.09 31.88 -19.45
CA ASP A 117 -17.70 31.45 -19.64
C ASP A 117 -16.99 31.16 -18.32
N ALA A 118 -17.20 32.00 -17.31
CA ALA A 118 -16.64 31.80 -15.98
C ALA A 118 -17.20 30.54 -15.32
N ALA A 119 -18.51 30.28 -15.46
CA ALA A 119 -19.14 29.06 -14.96
C ALA A 119 -18.57 27.81 -15.64
N SER A 120 -18.43 27.82 -16.96
CA SER A 120 -17.83 26.72 -17.73
C SER A 120 -16.41 26.43 -17.28
N LYS A 121 -15.55 27.46 -17.19
CA LYS A 121 -14.16 27.31 -16.71
C LYS A 121 -14.09 26.77 -15.29
N LYS A 122 -15.03 27.14 -14.42
CA LYS A 122 -15.11 26.59 -13.06
C LYS A 122 -15.40 25.08 -13.09
N MET A 123 -16.39 24.66 -13.87
CA MET A 123 -16.73 23.23 -14.03
C MET A 123 -15.56 22.43 -14.59
N ASP A 124 -14.85 22.96 -15.59
CA ASP A 124 -13.66 22.33 -16.16
C ASP A 124 -12.53 22.18 -15.13
N ASN A 125 -12.31 23.21 -14.30
CA ASN A 125 -11.31 23.17 -13.23
C ASN A 125 -11.66 22.13 -12.16
N GLU A 126 -12.94 22.01 -11.80
CA GLU A 126 -13.42 21.00 -10.86
C GLU A 126 -13.24 19.59 -11.42
N LEU A 127 -13.60 19.37 -12.69
CA LEU A 127 -13.38 18.11 -13.38
C LEU A 127 -11.89 17.74 -13.42
N LYS A 128 -11.03 18.68 -13.83
CA LYS A 128 -9.58 18.48 -13.88
C LYS A 128 -8.99 18.17 -12.51
N ARG A 129 -9.49 18.81 -11.45
CA ARG A 129 -9.08 18.53 -10.07
C ARG A 129 -9.45 17.10 -9.66
N ALA A 130 -10.68 16.68 -9.95
CA ALA A 130 -11.14 15.32 -9.66
C ALA A 130 -10.32 14.28 -10.44
N GLN A 131 -10.13 14.47 -11.74
CA GLN A 131 -9.30 13.60 -12.58
C GLN A 131 -7.87 13.49 -12.03
N THR A 132 -7.26 14.62 -11.68
CA THR A 132 -5.90 14.66 -11.09
C THR A 132 -5.84 13.90 -9.77
N PHE A 133 -6.84 14.05 -8.91
CA PHE A 133 -6.91 13.33 -7.64
C PHE A 133 -6.94 11.81 -7.84
N PHE A 134 -7.82 11.32 -8.72
CA PHE A 134 -7.93 9.89 -8.99
C PHE A 134 -6.70 9.32 -9.71
N ALA A 135 -6.11 10.07 -10.65
CA ALA A 135 -4.86 9.68 -11.30
C ALA A 135 -3.72 9.52 -10.27
N LYS A 136 -3.53 10.52 -9.39
CA LYS A 136 -2.53 10.44 -8.31
C LYS A 136 -2.81 9.28 -7.36
N ARG A 137 -4.07 9.06 -7.00
CA ARG A 137 -4.47 7.95 -6.13
C ARG A 137 -4.15 6.60 -6.77
N SER A 138 -4.47 6.42 -8.05
CA SER A 138 -4.18 5.19 -8.80
C SER A 138 -2.69 4.90 -8.85
N VAL A 139 -1.87 5.90 -9.22
CA VAL A 139 -0.40 5.75 -9.26
C VAL A 139 0.15 5.42 -7.87
N ASN A 140 -0.31 6.09 -6.82
CA ASN A 140 0.13 5.79 -5.46
C ASN A 140 -0.29 4.39 -4.99
N GLN A 141 -1.46 3.90 -5.39
CA GLN A 141 -1.90 2.55 -5.07
C GLN A 141 -1.04 1.51 -5.78
N GLN A 142 -0.71 1.72 -7.06
CA GLN A 142 0.19 0.86 -7.82
C GLN A 142 1.58 0.81 -7.19
N ALA A 143 2.19 1.98 -6.92
CA ALA A 143 3.51 2.06 -6.30
C ALA A 143 3.56 1.40 -4.91
N ARG A 144 2.47 1.50 -4.12
CA ARG A 144 2.36 0.79 -2.84
C ARG A 144 2.26 -0.71 -3.01
N ALA A 145 1.48 -1.19 -3.98
CA ALA A 145 1.34 -2.61 -4.25
C ALA A 145 2.67 -3.23 -4.71
N GLU A 146 3.40 -2.54 -5.59
CA GLU A 146 4.75 -2.94 -6.04
C GLU A 146 5.73 -2.99 -4.87
N SER A 147 5.79 -1.94 -4.06
CA SER A 147 6.67 -1.90 -2.89
C SER A 147 6.36 -3.01 -1.87
N LEU A 148 5.08 -3.33 -1.66
CA LEU A 148 4.67 -4.44 -0.80
C LEU A 148 5.05 -5.80 -1.39
N ALA A 149 4.91 -5.98 -2.70
CA ALA A 149 5.32 -7.20 -3.40
C ALA A 149 6.84 -7.40 -3.30
N ASP A 150 7.63 -6.36 -3.52
CA ASP A 150 9.09 -6.40 -3.37
C ASP A 150 9.52 -6.69 -1.93
N ALA A 151 8.86 -6.06 -0.95
CA ALA A 151 9.10 -6.32 0.45
C ALA A 151 8.76 -7.77 0.82
N ALA A 152 7.66 -8.31 0.31
CA ALA A 152 7.27 -9.71 0.50
C ALA A 152 8.28 -10.67 -0.15
N ALA A 153 8.70 -10.42 -1.40
CA ALA A 153 9.71 -11.21 -2.09
C ALA A 153 11.07 -11.17 -1.37
N ARG A 154 11.46 -10.00 -0.83
CA ARG A 154 12.67 -9.88 -0.01
C ARG A 154 12.54 -10.68 1.29
N ARG A 155 11.40 -10.61 1.98
CA ARG A 155 11.14 -11.40 3.19
C ARG A 155 11.20 -12.89 2.89
N GLU A 156 10.60 -13.34 1.79
CA GLU A 156 10.63 -14.74 1.40
C GLU A 156 12.04 -15.21 1.06
N ARG A 157 12.85 -14.41 0.35
CA ARG A 157 14.26 -14.76 0.10
C ARG A 157 15.06 -14.90 1.39
N ILE A 158 14.89 -13.98 2.35
CA ILE A 158 15.56 -14.05 3.65
C ILE A 158 15.07 -15.27 4.43
N ALA A 159 13.76 -15.51 4.46
CA ALA A 159 13.18 -16.66 5.14
C ALA A 159 13.65 -17.97 4.52
N ALA A 160 13.71 -18.07 3.19
CA ALA A 160 14.20 -19.24 2.47
C ALA A 160 15.69 -19.49 2.73
N ALA A 161 16.52 -18.44 2.76
CA ALA A 161 17.95 -18.56 3.07
C ALA A 161 18.23 -18.89 4.55
N ALA A 162 17.31 -18.56 5.45
CA ALA A 162 17.39 -18.88 6.88
C ALA A 162 16.79 -20.25 7.23
N ARG A 163 16.21 -20.98 6.27
CA ARG A 163 15.69 -22.34 6.53
C ARG A 163 16.86 -23.27 6.83
N PRO A 164 16.78 -24.08 7.89
CA PRO A 164 17.74 -25.15 8.12
C PRO A 164 17.71 -26.14 6.94
N ASP A 165 18.86 -26.78 6.70
CA ASP A 165 18.91 -27.88 5.76
C ASP A 165 17.99 -29.02 6.23
N ARG A 166 17.46 -29.78 5.27
CA ARG A 166 16.66 -30.97 5.58
C ARG A 166 17.57 -32.06 6.11
N LEU A 167 17.09 -32.90 7.03
CA LEU A 167 17.88 -34.06 7.46
C LEU A 167 18.17 -34.96 6.24
N GLY A 168 19.37 -35.49 6.13
CA GLY A 168 19.71 -36.43 5.07
C GLY A 168 19.12 -37.82 5.35
N PRO A 169 19.01 -38.68 4.32
CA PRO A 169 18.64 -40.10 4.48
C PRO A 169 19.53 -40.90 5.45
N THR A 170 20.78 -40.47 5.61
CA THR A 170 21.76 -41.08 6.52
C THR A 170 21.58 -40.61 7.96
N GLN A 171 20.85 -39.52 8.17
CA GLN A 171 20.59 -38.89 9.46
C GLN A 171 19.23 -39.30 10.01
N TYR A 172 18.21 -39.39 9.14
CA TYR A 172 16.87 -39.82 9.51
C TYR A 172 16.27 -40.76 8.48
N ARG A 173 15.74 -41.88 8.98
CA ARG A 173 15.06 -42.92 8.20
C ARG A 173 13.63 -43.09 8.69
N PRO A 174 12.64 -42.46 8.03
CA PRO A 174 11.24 -42.54 8.42
C PRO A 174 10.67 -43.96 8.35
N ASP A 175 11.19 -44.77 7.41
CA ASP A 175 10.79 -46.15 7.17
C ASP A 175 11.16 -47.09 8.32
N LEU A 176 12.31 -46.84 8.94
CA LEU A 176 12.80 -47.63 10.08
C LEU A 176 12.50 -46.99 11.44
N GLY A 177 12.02 -45.75 11.47
CA GLY A 177 11.89 -44.97 12.70
C GLY A 177 13.25 -44.75 13.38
N LEU A 178 14.33 -44.62 12.60
CA LEU A 178 15.70 -44.51 13.12
C LEU A 178 16.30 -43.13 12.88
N LEU A 179 16.89 -42.59 13.95
CA LEU A 179 17.78 -41.43 13.91
C LEU A 179 19.22 -41.86 14.10
N ASN A 180 20.10 -41.35 13.23
CA ASN A 180 21.53 -41.52 13.37
C ASN A 180 22.12 -40.33 14.11
N TRP A 181 22.50 -40.57 15.37
CA TRP A 181 22.96 -39.51 16.27
C TRP A 181 24.41 -39.10 15.99
N PRO A 182 24.69 -37.79 15.85
CA PRO A 182 26.06 -37.25 15.85
C PRO A 182 26.87 -37.71 17.06
N ALA A 183 28.20 -37.79 16.93
CA ALA A 183 29.10 -38.29 17.96
C ALA A 183 28.90 -37.61 19.34
N LEU A 184 28.81 -36.28 19.37
CA LEU A 184 28.55 -35.52 20.59
C LEU A 184 27.24 -35.92 21.29
N LEU A 185 26.17 -36.12 20.51
CA LEU A 185 24.88 -36.52 21.06
C LEU A 185 24.87 -37.98 21.54
N ARG A 186 25.82 -38.82 21.14
CA ARG A 186 25.92 -40.22 21.60
C ARG A 186 26.42 -40.37 23.04
N ARG A 187 26.90 -39.29 23.67
CA ARG A 187 27.36 -39.30 25.06
C ARG A 187 26.23 -39.70 26.02
N ASP A 188 26.61 -40.19 27.19
CA ASP A 188 25.67 -40.72 28.19
C ASP A 188 24.84 -39.63 28.85
N GLU A 189 25.37 -38.42 28.95
CA GLU A 189 24.68 -37.23 29.47
C GLU A 189 23.34 -36.97 28.76
N PHE A 190 23.27 -37.28 27.46
CA PHE A 190 22.08 -37.07 26.63
C PHE A 190 21.21 -38.32 26.50
N ARG A 191 21.58 -39.45 27.12
CA ARG A 191 20.93 -40.75 26.89
C ARG A 191 19.44 -40.70 27.19
N ALA A 192 19.06 -40.14 28.34
CA ALA A 192 17.66 -40.09 28.77
C ALA A 192 16.74 -39.38 27.78
N VAL A 193 17.15 -38.19 27.29
CA VAL A 193 16.35 -37.41 26.33
C VAL A 193 16.35 -38.08 24.95
N ARG A 194 17.47 -38.69 24.55
CA ARG A 194 17.54 -39.45 23.29
C ARG A 194 16.62 -40.66 23.27
N GLU A 195 16.52 -41.39 24.36
CA GLU A 195 15.64 -42.56 24.47
C GLU A 195 14.17 -42.15 24.36
N GLN A 196 13.77 -41.05 24.99
CA GLN A 196 12.43 -40.47 24.83
C GLN A 196 12.17 -40.04 23.39
N LEU A 197 13.14 -39.39 22.74
CA LEU A 197 12.98 -38.96 21.36
C LEU A 197 12.92 -40.16 20.41
N ALA A 198 13.74 -41.18 20.65
CA ALA A 198 13.74 -42.41 19.88
C ALA A 198 12.42 -43.19 20.02
N SER A 199 11.81 -43.22 21.21
CA SER A 199 10.52 -43.91 21.41
C SER A 199 9.39 -43.24 20.65
N LEU A 200 9.37 -41.91 20.57
CA LEU A 200 8.39 -41.16 19.78
C LEU A 200 8.57 -41.43 18.27
N ILE A 201 9.81 -41.51 17.79
CA ILE A 201 10.10 -41.71 16.37
C ILE A 201 9.92 -43.17 15.94
N ALA A 202 10.11 -44.13 16.85
CA ALA A 202 9.93 -45.56 16.58
C ALA A 202 8.50 -45.94 16.17
N VAL A 203 7.52 -45.06 16.37
CA VAL A 203 6.13 -45.23 15.91
C VAL A 203 6.03 -45.30 14.37
N GLY A 204 7.07 -44.85 13.66
CA GLY A 204 7.22 -45.05 12.22
C GLY A 204 7.02 -43.74 11.41
N PRO A 205 6.61 -43.82 10.14
CA PRO A 205 6.71 -42.70 9.21
C PRO A 205 5.80 -41.50 9.57
N THR A 206 4.75 -41.72 10.37
CA THR A 206 3.84 -40.66 10.83
C THR A 206 4.28 -40.04 12.16
N ALA A 207 5.37 -40.50 12.77
CA ALA A 207 5.81 -40.05 14.08
C ALA A 207 6.03 -38.52 14.15
N LEU A 208 6.68 -37.94 13.14
CA LEU A 208 6.92 -36.50 13.08
C LEU A 208 5.63 -35.69 12.96
N ALA A 209 4.61 -36.22 12.30
CA ALA A 209 3.31 -35.55 12.15
C ALA A 209 2.49 -35.64 13.45
N ASN A 210 2.50 -36.81 14.10
CA ASN A 210 1.70 -37.07 15.30
C ASN A 210 2.33 -36.48 16.57
N HIS A 211 3.66 -36.53 16.69
CA HIS A 211 4.42 -36.13 17.88
C HIS A 211 5.35 -34.94 17.63
N GLY A 212 5.12 -34.17 16.55
CA GLY A 212 6.00 -33.09 16.14
C GLY A 212 6.21 -32.01 17.22
N GLY A 213 5.21 -31.75 18.06
CA GLY A 213 5.33 -30.84 19.20
C GLY A 213 6.32 -31.35 20.26
N GLU A 214 6.14 -32.59 20.72
CA GLU A 214 6.96 -33.26 21.73
C GLU A 214 8.40 -33.45 21.25
N ILE A 215 8.59 -33.88 20.00
CA ILE A 215 9.92 -34.04 19.38
C ILE A 215 10.67 -32.71 19.35
N ARG A 216 9.98 -31.61 19.07
CA ARG A 216 10.59 -30.27 19.06
C ARG A 216 11.01 -29.83 20.45
N GLU A 217 10.20 -30.11 21.46
CA GLU A 217 10.52 -29.79 22.86
C GLU A 217 11.75 -30.56 23.34
N LEU A 218 11.80 -31.88 23.11
CA LEU A 218 12.95 -32.71 23.47
C LEU A 218 14.22 -32.30 22.70
N ALA A 219 14.10 -31.93 21.43
CA ALA A 219 15.23 -31.41 20.66
C ALA A 219 15.73 -30.05 21.20
N SER A 220 14.83 -29.16 21.64
CA SER A 220 15.22 -27.93 22.35
C SER A 220 15.93 -28.24 23.66
N GLN A 221 15.44 -29.21 24.43
CA GLN A 221 16.07 -29.62 25.69
C GLN A 221 17.51 -30.11 25.46
N LEU A 222 17.75 -30.91 24.42
CA LEU A 222 19.11 -31.32 24.04
C LEU A 222 20.00 -30.12 23.69
N ARG A 223 19.48 -29.13 22.94
CA ARG A 223 20.25 -27.90 22.61
C ARG A 223 20.64 -27.14 23.88
N GLU A 224 19.73 -27.02 24.83
CA GLU A 224 20.00 -26.37 26.12
C GLU A 224 21.07 -27.13 26.93
N GLN A 225 20.99 -28.47 26.99
CA GLN A 225 21.99 -29.30 27.66
C GLN A 225 23.37 -29.22 26.99
N MET A 226 23.43 -29.00 25.67
CA MET A 226 24.69 -28.82 24.96
C MET A 226 25.37 -27.47 25.21
N LYS A 227 24.63 -26.41 25.56
CA LYS A 227 25.18 -25.05 25.74
C LYS A 227 26.44 -24.98 26.64
N PRO A 228 26.48 -25.58 27.85
CA PRO A 228 27.67 -25.51 28.70
C PRO A 228 28.91 -26.12 28.04
N MET A 229 28.73 -27.17 27.23
CA MET A 229 29.82 -27.92 26.60
C MET A 229 30.48 -27.19 25.43
N PHE A 230 29.93 -26.05 24.97
CA PHE A 230 30.45 -25.30 23.82
C PHE A 230 31.94 -24.94 23.94
N ARG A 231 32.45 -24.76 25.16
CA ARG A 231 33.86 -24.44 25.41
C ARG A 231 34.77 -25.66 25.50
N GLU A 232 34.21 -26.84 25.74
CA GLU A 232 34.93 -28.08 26.05
C GLU A 232 35.05 -29.02 24.85
N VAL A 233 34.13 -28.90 23.89
CA VAL A 233 34.02 -29.77 22.72
C VAL A 233 34.58 -29.08 21.48
N ASP A 234 35.05 -29.88 20.52
CA ASP A 234 35.43 -29.35 19.21
C ASP A 234 34.28 -28.55 18.58
N ARG A 235 34.61 -27.38 18.01
CA ARG A 235 33.61 -26.45 17.45
C ARG A 235 32.88 -27.05 16.26
N THR A 236 33.54 -27.89 15.48
CA THR A 236 32.95 -28.57 14.32
C THR A 236 31.96 -29.62 14.80
N GLU A 237 32.34 -30.43 15.78
CA GLU A 237 31.48 -31.45 16.38
C GLU A 237 30.21 -30.83 17.01
N TYR A 238 30.39 -29.73 17.76
CA TYR A 238 29.28 -28.96 18.32
C TYR A 238 28.34 -28.45 17.23
N ARG A 239 28.89 -27.85 16.17
CA ARG A 239 28.10 -27.30 15.06
C ARG A 239 27.31 -28.39 14.34
N VAL A 240 27.90 -29.56 14.08
CA VAL A 240 27.20 -30.68 13.43
C VAL A 240 26.02 -31.16 14.27
N ALA A 241 26.20 -31.33 15.58
CA ALA A 241 25.12 -31.71 16.48
C ALA A 241 24.02 -30.65 16.57
N TYR A 242 24.40 -29.37 16.62
CA TYR A 242 23.45 -28.26 16.63
C TYR A 242 22.60 -28.21 15.36
N LEU A 243 23.24 -28.28 14.19
CA LEU A 243 22.55 -28.27 12.89
C LEU A 243 21.62 -29.49 12.75
N PHE A 244 22.04 -30.66 13.24
CA PHE A 244 21.19 -31.85 13.27
C PHE A 244 19.91 -31.62 14.09
N LEU A 245 20.01 -31.05 15.29
CA LEU A 245 18.83 -30.75 16.13
C LEU A 245 17.93 -29.69 15.49
N ASP A 246 18.51 -28.66 14.87
CA ASP A 246 17.77 -27.60 14.18
C ASP A 246 17.00 -28.16 12.98
N SER A 247 17.65 -29.04 12.21
CA SER A 247 17.04 -29.75 11.07
C SER A 247 15.93 -30.69 11.54
N LEU A 248 16.12 -31.41 12.65
CA LEU A 248 15.09 -32.28 13.24
C LEU A 248 13.84 -31.50 13.66
N GLN A 249 14.02 -30.34 14.30
CA GLN A 249 12.92 -29.46 14.67
C GLN A 249 12.20 -28.91 13.45
N TYR A 250 12.95 -28.56 12.40
CA TYR A 250 12.40 -28.08 11.14
C TYR A 250 11.54 -29.16 10.46
N GLU A 251 11.98 -30.41 10.46
CA GLU A 251 11.26 -31.53 9.85
C GLU A 251 9.99 -31.90 10.60
N ALA A 252 10.00 -31.85 11.94
CA ALA A 252 8.79 -31.95 12.73
C ALA A 252 7.79 -30.83 12.38
N GLN A 253 8.26 -29.60 12.14
CA GLN A 253 7.41 -28.49 11.73
C GLN A 253 6.87 -28.64 10.30
N LEU A 254 7.63 -29.25 9.39
CA LEU A 254 7.18 -29.55 8.03
C LEU A 254 6.09 -30.65 8.06
N ALA A 255 6.31 -31.70 8.84
CA ALA A 255 5.35 -32.79 8.99
C ALA A 255 4.00 -32.31 9.55
N LEU A 256 4.01 -31.41 10.54
CA LEU A 256 2.79 -30.76 11.07
C LEU A 256 2.04 -29.93 10.01
N ARG A 257 2.76 -29.40 9.01
CA ARG A 257 2.17 -28.68 7.87
C ARG A 257 1.66 -29.62 6.76
N GLY A 258 1.79 -30.93 6.95
CA GLY A 258 1.44 -31.93 5.94
C GLY A 258 2.46 -32.04 4.80
N GLU A 259 3.64 -31.44 4.93
CA GLU A 259 4.71 -31.56 3.95
C GLU A 259 5.39 -32.92 4.10
N VAL A 260 5.38 -33.71 3.01
CA VAL A 260 5.91 -35.08 3.03
C VAL A 260 7.44 -35.06 3.03
N TRP A 261 8.03 -36.01 3.77
CA TRP A 261 9.45 -36.28 3.70
C TRP A 261 9.84 -36.66 2.25
N PRO A 262 10.85 -36.02 1.63
CA PRO A 262 11.18 -36.22 0.24
C PRO A 262 11.75 -37.63 0.10
N SER A 263 11.30 -38.33 -0.93
CA SER A 263 11.83 -39.66 -1.22
C SER A 263 13.34 -39.57 -1.43
N LEU A 264 14.02 -40.70 -1.19
CA LEU A 264 15.47 -40.83 -1.42
C LEU A 264 15.87 -40.34 -2.82
N GLU A 265 15.00 -40.57 -3.81
CA GLU A 265 15.18 -40.14 -5.20
C GLU A 265 15.14 -38.61 -5.35
N ALA A 266 14.23 -37.92 -4.64
CA ALA A 266 14.12 -36.47 -4.68
C ALA A 266 15.29 -35.77 -3.98
N MET A 267 15.93 -36.44 -3.02
CA MET A 267 17.12 -35.91 -2.32
C MET A 267 18.42 -36.20 -3.06
N ALA A 268 18.53 -37.32 -3.78
CA ALA A 268 19.72 -37.68 -4.55
C ALA A 268 19.90 -36.87 -5.85
N ALA A 269 18.86 -36.16 -6.30
CA ALA A 269 18.88 -35.33 -7.51
C ALA A 269 19.44 -33.90 -7.29
N LYS A 270 19.85 -33.56 -6.06
CA LYS A 270 20.48 -32.28 -5.70
C LYS A 270 21.97 -32.47 -5.40
#